data_AF-A0A2N3PLI0-F1
#
_entry.id   AF-A0A2N3PLI0-F1
#
_cell.length_a   1.000
_cell.length_b   1.000
_cell.length_c   1.000
_cell.angle_alpha   90.00
_cell.angle_beta   90.00
_cell.angle_gamma   90.00
#
_symmetry.space_group_name_H-M   'P 1'
#
loop_
_entity.id
_entity.type
_entity.pdbx_description
1 polymer ?
#
loop_
_entity_poly.entity_id
_entity_poly.type
_entity_poly.pdbx_seq_one_letter_code
_entity_poly.pdbx_strand_id
1 'polypeptide(L)'
;MSNAVMIFSVAVFTALIVASNYLVQFPLNDFFTYGALTYPFTFLLADILAERYTKQEVLKVVRFGILFAFIPSMFLAEFRIAIASVSAFFISQQADVYAFYWIKSKLPKIWWLRSAGSTAFSQFIDTMIFFHIAFLFVMPWQNVLMLMLGDYLMKFIFAFANTPLFYLFGIKMQKLFGVFAR
;
A
#
# COMPACT_ATOMS: atom_id res chain seq x y z
N MET A 1 -17.68 -7.93 -8.16
CA MET A 1 -17.06 -6.81 -8.90
C MET A 1 -17.23 -7.07 -10.38
N SER A 2 -17.79 -6.11 -11.13
CA SER A 2 -17.93 -6.25 -12.58
C SER A 2 -16.56 -6.17 -13.27
N ASN A 3 -16.45 -6.73 -14.48
CA ASN A 3 -15.20 -6.73 -15.24
C ASN A 3 -14.68 -5.31 -15.52
N ALA A 4 -15.58 -4.37 -15.83
CA ALA A 4 -15.21 -2.96 -16.03
C ALA A 4 -14.58 -2.33 -14.78
N VAL A 5 -15.17 -2.57 -13.61
CA VAL A 5 -14.64 -2.04 -12.34
C VAL A 5 -13.31 -2.71 -11.97
N MET A 6 -13.16 -4.01 -12.24
CA MET A 6 -11.88 -4.73 -12.07
C MET A 6 -10.78 -4.08 -12.89
N ILE A 7 -11.01 -3.92 -14.20
CA ILE A 7 -10.03 -3.34 -15.14
C ILE A 7 -9.67 -1.92 -14.72
N PHE A 8 -10.68 -1.10 -14.40
CA PHE A 8 -10.47 0.26 -13.94
C PHE A 8 -9.63 0.30 -12.64
N SER A 9 -9.96 -0.55 -11.65
CA SER A 9 -9.24 -0.61 -10.39
C SER A 9 -7.79 -1.05 -10.57
N VAL A 10 -7.54 -2.04 -11.44
CA VAL A 10 -6.19 -2.48 -11.81
C VAL A 10 -5.42 -1.35 -12.49
N ALA A 11 -6.04 -0.62 -13.42
CA ALA A 11 -5.40 0.49 -14.11
C ALA A 11 -5.01 1.62 -13.15
N VAL A 12 -5.93 2.02 -12.25
CA VAL A 12 -5.65 3.04 -11.23
C VAL A 12 -4.55 2.58 -10.27
N PHE A 13 -4.62 1.34 -9.79
CA PHE A 13 -3.61 0.78 -8.88
C PHE A 13 -2.23 0.74 -9.54
N THR A 14 -2.17 0.30 -10.81
CA THR A 14 -0.95 0.30 -11.62
C THR A 14 -0.39 1.71 -11.79
N ALA A 15 -1.24 2.67 -12.17
CA ALA A 15 -0.85 4.05 -12.36
C ALA A 15 -0.30 4.68 -11.08
N LEU A 16 -0.91 4.41 -9.92
CA LEU A 16 -0.41 4.88 -8.63
C LEU A 16 0.99 4.34 -8.32
N ILE A 17 1.25 3.05 -8.58
CA ILE A 17 2.58 2.46 -8.36
C ILE A 17 3.61 3.10 -9.31
N VAL A 18 3.31 3.15 -10.60
CA VAL A 18 4.23 3.71 -11.61
C VAL A 18 4.50 5.18 -11.34
N ALA A 19 3.45 5.97 -11.04
CA ALA A 19 3.59 7.36 -10.66
C ALA A 19 4.46 7.50 -9.40
N SER A 20 4.24 6.67 -8.38
CA SER A 20 5.05 6.74 -7.17
C SER A 20 6.53 6.44 -7.45
N ASN A 21 6.82 5.40 -8.23
CA ASN A 21 8.19 5.03 -8.58
C ASN A 21 8.90 6.10 -9.42
N TYR A 22 8.17 6.78 -10.31
CA TYR A 22 8.69 7.93 -11.04
C TYR A 22 8.90 9.13 -10.12
N LEU A 23 7.93 9.42 -9.25
CA LEU A 23 7.95 10.58 -8.35
C LEU A 23 8.97 10.46 -7.21
N VAL A 24 9.46 9.26 -6.90
CA VAL A 24 10.57 9.05 -5.95
C VAL A 24 11.82 9.82 -6.37
N GLN A 25 12.02 10.08 -7.67
CA GLN A 25 13.19 10.80 -8.17
C GLN A 25 13.16 12.30 -7.85
N PHE A 26 12.01 12.84 -7.45
CA PHE A 26 11.82 14.26 -7.15
C PHE A 26 11.77 14.46 -5.64
N PRO A 27 12.83 15.04 -5.03
CA PRO A 27 12.83 15.35 -3.61
C PRO A 27 11.85 16.50 -3.32
N LEU A 28 11.07 16.34 -2.26
CA LEU A 28 10.25 17.41 -1.69
C LEU A 28 11.05 18.21 -0.65
N ASN A 29 11.88 17.52 0.12
CA ASN A 29 12.85 18.08 1.07
C ASN A 29 13.92 17.01 1.41
N ASP A 30 14.78 17.28 2.38
CA ASP A 30 15.89 16.39 2.78
C ASP A 30 15.43 15.02 3.30
N PHE A 31 14.15 14.87 3.66
CA PHE A 31 13.60 13.65 4.25
C PHE A 31 12.54 12.96 3.36
N PHE A 32 11.90 13.69 2.44
CA PHE A 32 10.76 13.19 1.67
C PHE A 32 10.91 13.41 0.18
N THR A 33 10.35 12.47 -0.59
CA THR A 33 10.17 12.57 -2.05
C THR A 33 8.68 12.64 -2.37
N TYR A 34 8.33 13.13 -3.57
CA TYR A 34 6.94 13.09 -4.01
C TYR A 34 6.40 11.65 -4.10
N GLY A 35 7.27 10.68 -4.40
CA GLY A 35 6.90 9.26 -4.40
C GLY A 35 6.49 8.73 -3.02
N ALA A 36 7.14 9.19 -1.95
CA ALA A 36 6.78 8.83 -0.57
C ALA A 36 5.38 9.33 -0.18
N LEU A 37 4.92 10.44 -0.77
CA LEU A 37 3.56 10.95 -0.57
C LEU A 37 2.51 10.18 -1.37
N THR A 38 2.84 9.70 -2.56
CA THR A 38 1.88 9.01 -3.43
C THR A 38 1.75 7.52 -3.10
N TYR A 39 2.79 6.89 -2.55
CA TYR A 39 2.78 5.46 -2.24
C TYR A 39 1.66 5.02 -1.29
N PRO A 40 1.36 5.75 -0.19
CA PRO A 40 0.29 5.39 0.74
C PRO A 40 -1.10 5.34 0.10
N PHE A 41 -1.32 6.01 -1.04
CA PHE A 41 -2.59 5.93 -1.77
C PHE A 41 -2.85 4.56 -2.39
N THR A 42 -1.81 3.74 -2.62
CA THR A 42 -2.00 2.36 -3.08
C THR A 42 -2.70 1.51 -2.02
N PHE A 43 -2.26 1.61 -0.75
CA PHE A 43 -2.90 0.98 0.40
C PHE A 43 -4.31 1.50 0.63
N LEU A 44 -4.49 2.83 0.58
CA LEU A 44 -5.80 3.44 0.71
C LEU A 44 -6.78 2.91 -0.36
N LEU A 45 -6.35 2.77 -1.62
CA LEU A 45 -7.18 2.21 -2.68
C LEU A 45 -7.54 0.74 -2.39
N ALA A 46 -6.58 -0.08 -1.97
CA ALA A 46 -6.83 -1.48 -1.60
C ALA A 46 -7.85 -1.58 -0.46
N ASP A 47 -7.72 -0.76 0.58
CA ASP A 47 -8.66 -0.70 1.71
C ASP A 47 -10.07 -0.28 1.28
N ILE A 48 -10.19 0.75 0.43
CA ILE A 48 -11.49 1.20 -0.12
C ILE A 48 -12.16 0.07 -0.90
N LEU A 49 -11.40 -0.66 -1.71
CA LEU A 49 -11.89 -1.83 -2.43
C LEU A 49 -12.26 -2.96 -1.47
N ALA A 50 -11.49 -3.19 -0.41
CA ALA A 50 -11.75 -4.21 0.61
C ALA A 50 -13.00 -3.93 1.46
N GLU A 51 -13.41 -2.67 1.55
CA GLU A 51 -14.68 -2.33 2.19
C GLU A 51 -15.89 -2.79 1.34
N ARG A 52 -15.77 -2.75 0.01
CA ARG A 52 -16.89 -2.98 -0.94
C ARG A 52 -16.93 -4.36 -1.57
N TYR A 53 -15.78 -4.98 -1.79
CA TYR A 53 -15.64 -6.20 -2.56
C TYR A 53 -15.17 -7.36 -1.69
N THR A 54 -15.10 -8.55 -2.28
CA THR A 54 -14.62 -9.75 -1.59
C THR A 54 -13.09 -9.81 -1.60
N LYS A 55 -12.51 -10.52 -0.63
CA LYS A 55 -11.06 -10.68 -0.50
C LYS A 55 -10.39 -11.16 -1.79
N GLN A 56 -10.99 -12.12 -2.48
CA GLN A 56 -10.43 -12.65 -3.72
C GLN A 56 -10.41 -11.62 -4.85
N GLU A 57 -11.40 -10.74 -4.92
CA GLU A 57 -11.48 -9.69 -5.94
C GLU A 57 -10.42 -8.62 -5.71
N VAL A 58 -10.24 -8.18 -4.45
CA VAL A 58 -9.20 -7.20 -4.11
C VAL A 58 -7.80 -7.78 -4.33
N LEU A 59 -7.56 -9.03 -3.93
CA LEU A 59 -6.29 -9.71 -4.20
C LEU A 59 -5.99 -9.80 -5.70
N LYS A 60 -7.00 -10.00 -6.55
CA LYS A 60 -6.81 -9.95 -8.01
C LYS A 60 -6.37 -8.56 -8.46
N VAL A 61 -7.04 -7.50 -8.01
CA VAL A 61 -6.67 -6.11 -8.35
C VAL A 61 -5.22 -5.83 -7.97
N VAL A 62 -4.85 -6.13 -6.73
CA VAL A 62 -3.51 -5.91 -6.20
C VAL A 62 -2.46 -6.70 -6.99
N ARG A 63 -2.66 -8.02 -7.19
CA ARG A 63 -1.70 -8.86 -7.90
C ARG A 63 -1.50 -8.45 -9.35
N PHE A 64 -2.60 -8.21 -10.08
CA PHE A 64 -2.50 -7.76 -11.47
C PHE A 64 -1.93 -6.34 -11.56
N GLY A 65 -2.30 -5.45 -10.64
CA GLY A 65 -1.75 -4.09 -10.60
C GLY A 65 -0.25 -4.08 -10.37
N ILE A 66 0.26 -4.89 -9.44
CA ILE A 66 1.71 -5.07 -9.21
C ILE A 66 2.38 -5.65 -10.45
N LEU A 67 1.80 -6.70 -11.04
CA LEU A 67 2.34 -7.34 -12.23
C LEU A 67 2.50 -6.36 -13.40
N PHE A 68 1.49 -5.53 -13.66
CA PHE A 68 1.55 -4.54 -14.73
C PHE A 68 2.45 -3.35 -14.40
N ALA A 69 2.58 -2.99 -13.12
CA ALA A 69 3.50 -1.94 -12.69
C ALA A 69 4.97 -2.39 -12.71
N PHE A 70 5.24 -3.69 -12.69
CA PHE A 70 6.59 -4.24 -12.57
C PHE A 70 7.52 -3.81 -13.72
N ILE A 71 7.10 -4.04 -14.97
CA ILE A 71 7.91 -3.72 -16.16
C ILE A 71 8.35 -2.24 -16.20
N PRO A 72 7.44 -1.24 -16.14
CA PRO A 72 7.86 0.15 -16.18
C PRO A 72 8.72 0.56 -14.96
N SER A 73 8.50 -0.08 -13.81
CA SER A 73 9.26 0.22 -12.59
C SER A 73 10.70 -0.30 -12.62
N MET A 74 10.97 -1.40 -13.34
CA MET A 74 12.33 -1.95 -13.48
C MET A 74 13.29 -0.99 -14.19
N PHE A 75 12.79 -0.13 -15.07
CA PHE A 75 13.65 0.83 -15.80
C PHE A 75 14.05 2.05 -14.97
N LEU A 76 13.49 2.21 -13.76
CA LEU A 76 13.67 3.42 -12.93
C LEU A 76 14.58 3.22 -11.73
N ALA A 77 14.96 1.98 -11.38
CA ALA A 77 15.66 1.67 -10.14
C ALA A 77 16.84 0.71 -10.34
N GLU A 78 17.82 0.79 -9.44
CA GLU A 78 18.91 -0.20 -9.38
C GLU A 78 18.36 -1.62 -9.15
N PHE A 79 18.94 -2.61 -9.84
CA PHE A 79 18.43 -3.99 -9.85
C PHE A 79 18.22 -4.59 -8.45
N ARG A 80 19.14 -4.36 -7.52
CA ARG A 80 19.03 -4.86 -6.13
C ARG A 80 17.86 -4.22 -5.38
N ILE A 81 17.74 -2.89 -5.45
CA ILE A 81 16.67 -2.13 -4.80
C ILE A 81 15.31 -2.47 -5.42
N ALA A 82 15.27 -2.66 -6.73
CA ALA A 82 14.07 -3.07 -7.45
C ALA A 82 13.57 -4.45 -6.97
N ILE A 83 14.46 -5.45 -6.86
CA ILE A 83 14.08 -6.78 -6.34
C ILE A 83 13.59 -6.69 -4.90
N ALA A 84 14.30 -5.96 -4.04
CA ALA A 84 13.91 -5.77 -2.64
C ALA A 84 12.52 -5.14 -2.53
N SER A 85 12.29 -4.04 -3.26
CA SER A 85 11.02 -3.30 -3.26
C SER A 85 9.87 -4.13 -3.79
N VAL A 86 10.04 -4.80 -4.93
CA VAL A 86 8.97 -5.61 -5.53
C VAL A 86 8.60 -6.78 -4.62
N SER A 87 9.60 -7.47 -4.06
CA SER A 87 9.36 -8.60 -3.16
C SER A 87 8.66 -8.15 -1.87
N ALA A 88 9.13 -7.07 -1.26
CA ALA A 88 8.54 -6.49 -0.06
C ALA A 88 7.11 -6.02 -0.33
N PHE A 89 6.89 -5.24 -1.39
CA PHE A 89 5.60 -4.67 -1.73
C PHE A 89 4.56 -5.72 -2.09
N PHE A 90 4.97 -6.76 -2.83
CA PHE A 90 4.09 -7.89 -3.13
C PHE A 90 3.61 -8.54 -1.83
N ILE A 91 4.54 -9.00 -0.99
CA ILE A 91 4.18 -9.69 0.25
C ILE A 91 3.37 -8.78 1.18
N SER A 92 3.78 -7.53 1.36
CA SER A 92 3.13 -6.57 2.24
C SER A 92 1.71 -6.25 1.78
N GLN A 93 1.48 -6.00 0.49
CA GLN A 93 0.13 -5.70 0.02
C GLN A 93 -0.84 -6.87 0.15
N GLN A 94 -0.36 -8.11 0.08
CA GLN A 94 -1.22 -9.25 0.35
C GLN A 94 -1.52 -9.32 1.84
N ALA A 95 -0.50 -9.20 2.69
CA ALA A 95 -0.67 -9.16 4.13
C ALA A 95 -1.66 -8.08 4.58
N ASP A 96 -1.62 -6.91 3.92
CA ASP A 96 -2.55 -5.81 4.12
C ASP A 96 -4.01 -6.25 3.92
N VAL A 97 -4.31 -6.79 2.73
CA VAL A 97 -5.66 -7.27 2.40
C VAL A 97 -6.10 -8.35 3.40
N TYR A 98 -5.24 -9.32 3.73
CA TYR A 98 -5.59 -10.36 4.72
C TYR A 98 -5.85 -9.77 6.11
N ALA A 99 -5.01 -8.85 6.57
CA ALA A 99 -5.16 -8.16 7.85
C ALA A 99 -6.45 -7.33 7.89
N PHE A 100 -6.76 -6.58 6.82
CA PHE A 100 -7.98 -5.79 6.72
C PHE A 100 -9.23 -6.66 6.90
N TYR A 101 -9.36 -7.76 6.15
CA TYR A 101 -10.52 -8.66 6.29
C TYR A 101 -10.56 -9.35 7.65
N TRP A 102 -9.40 -9.66 8.25
CA TRP A 102 -9.33 -10.21 9.60
C TRP A 102 -9.85 -9.21 10.64
N ILE A 103 -9.34 -7.96 10.64
CA ILE A 103 -9.80 -6.89 11.54
C ILE A 103 -11.29 -6.60 11.30
N LYS A 104 -11.73 -6.55 10.03
CA LYS A 104 -13.14 -6.36 9.67
C LYS A 104 -14.04 -7.45 10.26
N SER A 105 -13.59 -8.70 10.29
CA SER A 105 -14.35 -9.82 10.86
C SER A 105 -14.39 -9.81 12.39
N LYS A 106 -13.31 -9.37 13.06
CA LYS A 106 -13.18 -9.39 14.52
C LYS A 106 -13.72 -8.12 15.20
N LEU A 107 -13.49 -6.97 14.58
CA LEU A 107 -13.80 -5.64 15.11
C LEU A 107 -14.64 -4.81 14.11
N PRO A 108 -15.85 -5.25 13.76
CA PRO A 108 -16.68 -4.61 12.74
C PRO A 108 -17.15 -3.20 13.13
N LYS A 109 -17.07 -2.78 14.39
CA LYS A 109 -17.46 -1.40 14.76
C LYS A 109 -16.32 -0.39 14.61
N ILE A 110 -15.07 -0.84 14.59
CA ILE A 110 -13.87 0.02 14.61
C ILE A 110 -13.32 0.14 13.20
N TRP A 111 -13.95 1.01 12.40
CA TRP A 111 -13.64 1.16 10.98
C TRP A 111 -12.24 1.68 10.68
N TRP A 112 -11.73 2.62 11.49
CA TRP A 112 -10.40 3.21 11.27
C TRP A 112 -9.29 2.18 11.47
N LEU A 113 -9.46 1.28 12.43
CA LEU A 113 -8.48 0.25 12.75
C LEU A 113 -8.37 -0.78 11.63
N ARG A 114 -9.42 -0.97 10.83
CA ARG A 114 -9.36 -1.87 9.67
C ARG A 114 -8.33 -1.39 8.66
N SER A 115 -8.33 -0.09 8.35
CA SER A 115 -7.43 0.53 7.36
C SER A 115 -6.08 0.91 7.96
N ALA A 116 -6.06 1.73 9.02
CA ALA A 116 -4.80 2.15 9.64
C ALA A 116 -4.05 0.96 10.26
N GLY A 117 -4.78 0.00 10.85
CA GLY A 117 -4.19 -1.18 11.47
C GLY A 117 -3.68 -2.20 10.45
N SER A 118 -4.41 -2.45 9.35
CA SER A 118 -3.90 -3.31 8.27
C SER A 118 -2.67 -2.70 7.64
N THR A 119 -2.72 -1.40 7.31
CA THR A 119 -1.63 -0.67 6.68
C THR A 119 -0.41 -0.63 7.60
N ALA A 120 -0.58 -0.33 8.89
CA ALA A 120 0.54 -0.31 9.83
C ALA A 120 1.22 -1.69 9.98
N PHE A 121 0.44 -2.77 9.94
CA PHE A 121 0.97 -4.13 10.01
C PHE A 121 1.65 -4.56 8.71
N SER A 122 1.05 -4.27 7.56
CA SER A 122 1.62 -4.59 6.26
C SER A 122 2.89 -3.79 5.98
N GLN A 123 2.91 -2.51 6.32
CA GLN A 123 4.11 -1.66 6.22
C GLN A 123 5.24 -2.12 7.13
N PHE A 124 4.94 -2.72 8.28
CA PHE A 124 5.97 -3.35 9.12
C PHE A 124 6.65 -4.50 8.38
N ILE A 125 5.85 -5.41 7.80
CA ILE A 125 6.34 -6.54 6.99
C ILE A 125 7.14 -6.05 5.78
N ASP A 126 6.61 -5.04 5.07
CA ASP A 126 7.29 -4.40 3.95
C ASP A 126 8.69 -3.94 4.33
N THR A 127 8.77 -3.16 5.42
CA THR A 127 10.01 -2.58 5.90
C THR A 127 11.01 -3.66 6.31
N MET A 128 10.55 -4.72 6.99
CA MET A 128 11.43 -5.85 7.32
C MET A 128 12.01 -6.47 6.04
N ILE A 129 11.16 -6.86 5.09
CA ILE A 129 11.60 -7.57 3.88
C ILE A 129 12.51 -6.68 3.03
N PHE A 130 12.14 -5.42 2.84
CA PHE A 130 12.90 -4.47 2.04
C PHE A 130 14.30 -4.27 2.59
N PHE A 131 14.44 -3.89 3.86
CA PHE A 131 15.74 -3.59 4.44
C PHE A 131 16.62 -4.85 4.56
N HIS A 132 16.02 -6.02 4.81
CA HIS A 132 16.76 -7.29 4.81
C HIS A 132 17.31 -7.66 3.44
N ILE A 133 16.62 -7.35 2.34
CA ILE A 133 17.10 -7.70 0.98
C ILE A 133 18.02 -6.60 0.42
N ALA A 134 17.65 -5.33 0.61
CA ALA A 134 18.34 -4.18 0.01
C ALA A 134 19.72 -3.94 0.60
N PHE A 135 19.89 -4.17 1.91
CA PHE A 135 21.09 -3.80 2.66
C PHE A 135 21.85 -4.99 3.27
N LEU A 136 21.44 -6.23 2.98
CA LEU A 136 22.19 -7.41 3.38
C LEU A 136 23.61 -7.29 2.83
N PHE A 137 24.61 -7.29 3.72
CA PHE A 137 26.04 -7.17 3.40
C PHE A 137 26.49 -5.83 2.82
N VAL A 138 25.63 -4.80 2.76
CA VAL A 138 26.02 -3.47 2.26
C VAL A 138 26.55 -2.57 3.38
N MET A 139 25.94 -2.65 4.57
CA MET A 139 26.29 -1.78 5.70
C MET A 139 26.06 -2.48 7.05
N PRO A 140 26.65 -1.98 8.16
CA PRO A 140 26.46 -2.55 9.48
C PRO A 140 24.99 -2.58 9.90
N TRP A 141 24.56 -3.69 10.51
CA TRP A 141 23.15 -3.91 10.86
C TRP A 141 22.59 -2.86 11.83
N GLN A 142 23.43 -2.29 12.70
CA GLN A 142 23.06 -1.21 13.60
C GLN A 142 22.53 0.02 12.83
N ASN A 143 23.17 0.36 11.71
CA ASN A 143 22.75 1.49 10.88
C ASN A 143 21.48 1.15 10.10
N VAL A 144 21.36 -0.10 9.62
CA VAL A 144 20.13 -0.59 8.96
C VAL A 144 18.93 -0.47 9.89
N LEU A 145 19.07 -0.89 11.16
CA LEU A 145 18.00 -0.80 12.14
C LEU A 145 17.53 0.64 12.38
N MET A 146 18.45 1.61 12.42
CA MET A 146 18.09 3.01 12.58
C MET A 146 17.30 3.56 11.39
N LEU A 147 17.72 3.22 10.16
CA LEU A 147 17.00 3.58 8.94
C LEU A 147 15.62 2.90 8.86
N MET A 148 15.57 1.61 9.21
CA MET A 148 14.36 0.79 9.22
C MET A 148 13.32 1.35 10.21
N LEU A 149 13.75 1.77 11.40
CA LEU A 149 12.87 2.41 12.38
C LEU A 149 12.35 3.75 11.88
N GLY A 150 13.20 4.58 11.27
CA GLY A 150 12.79 5.86 10.69
C GLY A 150 11.75 5.69 9.57
N ASP A 151 12.02 4.79 8.63
CA ASP A 151 11.11 4.47 7.52
C ASP A 151 9.76 3.95 8.03
N TYR A 152 9.78 2.99 8.97
CA TYR A 152 8.56 2.42 9.52
C TYR A 152 7.72 3.46 10.29
N LEU A 153 8.35 4.31 11.11
CA LEU A 153 7.63 5.35 11.85
C LEU A 153 6.91 6.32 10.92
N MET A 154 7.55 6.71 9.81
CA MET A 154 6.91 7.57 8.82
C MET A 154 5.71 6.87 8.16
N LYS A 155 5.90 5.63 7.71
CA LYS A 155 4.81 4.80 7.13
C LYS A 155 3.66 4.61 8.10
N PHE A 156 3.97 4.42 9.38
CA PHE A 156 2.97 4.33 10.45
C PHE A 156 2.19 5.63 10.56
N ILE A 157 2.84 6.79 10.64
CA ILE A 157 2.15 8.10 10.69
C ILE A 157 1.23 8.28 9.47
N PHE A 158 1.71 7.95 8.26
CA PHE A 158 0.89 8.05 7.05
C PHE A 158 -0.33 7.12 7.05
N ALA A 159 -0.20 5.90 7.58
CA ALA A 159 -1.33 4.98 7.72
C ALA A 159 -2.49 5.60 8.52
N PHE A 160 -2.17 6.28 9.62
CA PHE A 160 -3.17 6.99 10.42
C PHE A 160 -3.63 8.28 9.75
N ALA A 161 -2.73 9.03 9.11
CA ALA A 161 -3.07 10.25 8.38
C ALA A 161 -4.05 10.01 7.21
N ASN A 162 -4.05 8.81 6.62
CA ASN A 162 -4.97 8.43 5.55
C ASN A 162 -6.36 8.01 6.06
N THR A 163 -6.53 7.81 7.36
CA THR A 163 -7.80 7.39 7.97
C THR A 163 -8.99 8.32 7.65
N PRO A 164 -8.86 9.66 7.67
CA PRO A 164 -9.94 10.56 7.25
C PRO A 164 -10.34 10.37 5.78
N LEU A 165 -9.36 10.16 4.88
CA LEU A 165 -9.65 9.88 3.47
C LEU A 165 -10.37 8.54 3.32
N PHE A 166 -9.92 7.51 4.05
CA PHE A 166 -10.61 6.23 4.09
C PHE A 166 -12.06 6.36 4.58
N TYR A 167 -12.31 7.16 5.62
CA TYR A 167 -13.67 7.45 6.08
C TYR A 167 -14.52 8.09 4.97
N LEU A 168 -13.99 9.09 4.27
CA LEU A 168 -14.72 9.80 3.22
C LEU A 168 -15.07 8.89 2.04
N PHE A 169 -14.10 8.17 1.48
CA PHE A 169 -14.27 7.38 0.25
C PHE A 169 -14.77 5.95 0.49
N GLY A 170 -14.31 5.33 1.58
CA GLY A 170 -14.65 3.96 1.97
C GLY A 170 -16.02 3.86 2.65
N ILE A 171 -16.37 4.82 3.52
CA ILE A 171 -17.56 4.71 4.39
C ILE A 171 -18.63 5.75 4.03
N LYS A 172 -18.28 7.05 3.96
CA LYS A 172 -19.26 8.13 3.75
C LYS A 172 -19.83 8.10 2.33
N MET A 173 -18.99 7.98 1.30
CA MET A 173 -19.46 7.80 -0.07
C MET A 173 -20.26 6.49 -0.22
N GLN A 174 -19.94 5.43 0.53
CA GLN A 174 -20.79 4.25 0.54
C GLN A 174 -22.18 4.55 1.10
N LYS A 175 -22.31 5.34 2.19
CA LYS A 175 -23.64 5.74 2.68
C LYS A 175 -24.38 6.65 1.71
N LEU A 176 -23.66 7.51 0.97
CA LEU A 176 -24.24 8.45 0.00
C LEU A 176 -24.75 7.75 -1.27
N PHE A 177 -23.95 6.83 -1.84
CA PHE A 177 -24.30 6.06 -3.04
C PHE A 177 -25.06 4.76 -2.72
N GLY A 178 -24.96 4.29 -1.48
CA GLY A 178 -25.65 3.11 -0.94
C GLY A 178 -27.10 3.36 -0.56
N VAL A 179 -27.66 4.55 -0.85
CA VAL A 179 -29.10 4.72 -1.01
C VAL A 179 -29.64 3.92 -2.23
N PHE A 180 -28.75 3.46 -3.13
CA PHE A 180 -29.08 2.49 -4.20
C PHE A 180 -28.65 1.05 -3.89
N ALA A 181 -28.26 0.75 -2.65
CA ALA A 181 -27.90 -0.61 -2.22
C ALA A 181 -28.61 -0.98 -0.90
N ARG A 182 -29.93 -0.78 -0.88
CA ARG A 182 -30.89 -1.60 -0.14
C ARG A 182 -32.15 -1.75 -0.98
#